data_AF-A0A925JBZ5-F1
#
_entry.id   AF-A0A925JBZ5-F1
#
_cell.length_a   1.000
_cell.length_b   1.000
_cell.length_c   1.000
_cell.angle_alpha   90.00
_cell.angle_beta   90.00
_cell.angle_gamma   90.00
#
_symmetry.space_group_name_H-M   'P 1'
#
loop_
_entity.id
_entity.type
_entity.pdbx_description
1 polymer ?
#
loop_
_entity_poly.entity_id
_entity_poly.type
_entity_poly.pdbx_seq_one_letter_code
_entity_poly.pdbx_strand_id
1 'polypeptide(L)'
;MKQLIILAMLLTGIAGTNFAQDTRLSNSDKTFEPWPDFAKRRFFVDLGKGNKMQVELDAMEDIYRFSNLEAMVKDFLKDLEPFKDSLSDAVSAKKIDYVMDTTGSKKIRILRHAPDASSFSINNGDVSALKLEQDTIHFVGQVRFLAKYTLRKGFYATRYFRLSFFVNDINSLKELPDGLLNQKIANIAEHHKKGWSNHAGVMKMDADPSISAKIDHGYVAGGDYLTFKASADIQNYKNYFVPSISLGVGLTISSHGYFKREFTLAWEPNFFFSRDPQG
;
A
#
# COMPACT_ATOMS: atom_id res chain seq x y z
N MET A 1 -47.88 9.98 5.86
CA MET A 1 -47.43 8.94 4.89
C MET A 1 -46.72 9.51 3.68
N LYS A 2 -47.28 10.46 2.91
CA LYS A 2 -46.61 11.03 1.72
C LYS A 2 -45.23 11.67 1.98
N GLN A 3 -45.06 12.33 3.13
CA GLN A 3 -43.78 12.92 3.54
C GLN A 3 -42.70 11.88 3.87
N LEU A 4 -43.09 10.71 4.39
CA LEU A 4 -42.18 9.59 4.67
C LEU A 4 -41.66 8.94 3.38
N ILE A 5 -42.50 8.88 2.34
CA ILE A 5 -42.12 8.33 1.02
C ILE A 5 -41.12 9.27 0.32
N ILE A 6 -41.32 10.58 0.42
CA ILE A 6 -40.40 11.58 -0.16
C ILE A 6 -39.03 11.53 0.55
N LEU A 7 -39.02 11.40 1.88
CA LEU A 7 -37.79 11.26 2.66
C LEU A 7 -37.04 9.96 2.32
N ALA A 8 -37.77 8.84 2.16
CA ALA A 8 -37.20 7.57 1.74
C ALA A 8 -36.59 7.64 0.32
N MET A 9 -37.27 8.28 -0.63
CA MET A 9 -36.76 8.47 -2.00
C MET A 9 -35.49 9.34 -2.03
N LEU A 10 -35.42 10.39 -1.21
CA LEU A 10 -34.22 11.23 -1.06
C LEU A 10 -33.05 10.45 -0.45
N LEU A 11 -33.31 9.61 0.56
CA LEU A 11 -32.28 8.78 1.19
C LEU A 11 -31.77 7.66 0.25
N THR A 12 -32.62 7.11 -0.62
CA THR A 12 -32.21 6.09 -1.60
C THR A 12 -31.57 6.69 -2.86
N GLY A 13 -31.89 7.94 -3.21
CA GLY A 13 -31.39 8.60 -4.42
C GLY A 13 -29.94 9.13 -4.31
N ILE A 14 -29.43 9.32 -3.10
CA ILE A 14 -28.08 9.86 -2.85
C ILE A 14 -27.00 8.75 -2.84
N ALA A 15 -27.40 7.47 -2.76
CA ALA A 15 -26.45 6.36 -2.62
C ALA A 15 -25.90 5.78 -3.95
N GLY A 16 -26.21 6.40 -5.09
CA GLY A 16 -25.65 6.01 -6.38
C GLY A 16 -24.34 6.74 -6.67
N THR A 17 -23.21 6.04 -6.67
CA THR A 17 -21.97 6.57 -7.25
C THR A 17 -22.16 6.68 -8.76
N ASN A 18 -22.15 7.91 -9.31
CA ASN A 18 -22.11 8.09 -10.75
C ASN A 18 -20.88 7.35 -11.33
N PHE A 19 -20.97 6.77 -12.53
CA PHE A 19 -19.83 6.06 -13.15
C PHE A 19 -18.56 6.92 -13.29
N ALA A 20 -18.68 8.25 -13.31
CA ALA A 20 -17.56 9.19 -13.31
C ALA A 20 -16.95 9.46 -11.91
N GLN A 21 -17.65 9.06 -10.84
CA GLN A 21 -17.24 9.16 -9.43
C GLN A 21 -16.85 7.80 -8.85
N ASP A 22 -16.86 6.74 -9.67
CA ASP A 22 -16.33 5.45 -9.26
C ASP A 22 -14.81 5.61 -9.11
N THR A 23 -14.36 5.83 -7.88
CA THR A 23 -12.93 5.95 -7.48
C THR A 23 -12.17 4.63 -7.65
N ARG A 24 -12.81 3.60 -8.21
CA ARG A 24 -12.15 2.38 -8.64
C ARG A 24 -11.15 2.72 -9.74
N LEU A 25 -9.91 2.29 -9.52
CA LEU A 25 -8.83 2.26 -10.51
C LEU A 25 -9.39 1.90 -11.89
N SER A 26 -9.05 2.68 -12.91
CA SER A 26 -9.42 2.38 -14.29
C SER A 26 -8.98 0.95 -14.63
N ASN A 27 -9.58 0.32 -15.64
CA ASN A 27 -9.17 -1.05 -16.01
C ASN A 27 -7.67 -1.14 -16.37
N SER A 28 -7.08 -0.05 -16.89
CA SER A 28 -5.63 0.04 -17.04
C SER A 28 -4.92 0.07 -15.70
N ASP A 29 -5.37 0.90 -14.75
CA ASP A 29 -4.71 1.05 -13.47
C ASP A 29 -4.73 -0.23 -12.63
N LYS A 30 -5.81 -1.04 -12.71
CA LYS A 30 -5.88 -2.35 -12.05
C LYS A 30 -4.75 -3.32 -12.46
N THR A 31 -4.17 -3.12 -13.65
CA THR A 31 -3.07 -3.96 -14.14
C THR A 31 -1.72 -3.55 -13.55
N PHE A 32 -1.54 -2.25 -13.30
CA PHE A 32 -0.25 -1.66 -12.92
C PHE A 32 -0.18 -1.25 -11.46
N GLU A 33 -1.32 -1.11 -10.78
CA GLU A 33 -1.40 -0.69 -9.40
C GLU A 33 -2.01 -1.80 -8.54
N PRO A 34 -1.29 -2.26 -7.50
CA PRO A 34 -1.87 -3.17 -6.52
C PRO A 34 -3.00 -2.47 -5.76
N TRP A 35 -3.85 -3.26 -5.10
CA TRP A 35 -4.95 -2.73 -4.29
C TRP A 35 -4.45 -1.70 -3.26
N PRO A 36 -5.21 -0.63 -3.00
CA PRO A 36 -4.91 0.28 -1.90
C PRO A 36 -4.67 -0.51 -0.60
N ASP A 37 -3.65 -0.11 0.16
CA ASP A 37 -3.28 -0.72 1.45
C ASP A 37 -2.85 -2.19 1.42
N PHE A 38 -2.42 -2.72 0.26
CA PHE A 38 -1.84 -4.08 0.20
C PHE A 38 -0.60 -4.25 1.08
N ALA A 39 0.18 -3.17 1.26
CA ALA A 39 1.47 -3.21 1.93
C ALA A 39 1.30 -3.12 3.44
N LYS A 40 1.67 -4.18 4.15
CA LYS A 40 1.76 -4.20 5.62
C LYS A 40 3.13 -3.76 6.11
N ARG A 41 4.13 -3.84 5.24
CA ARG A 41 5.50 -3.38 5.46
C ARG A 41 5.89 -2.33 4.43
N ARG A 42 6.53 -1.25 4.86
CA ARG A 42 7.11 -0.20 4.02
C ARG A 42 8.44 0.26 4.61
N PHE A 43 9.50 0.11 3.82
CA PHE A 43 10.85 0.59 4.11
C PHE A 43 11.26 1.63 3.09
N PHE A 44 12.05 2.62 3.52
CA PHE A 44 12.70 3.61 2.68
C PHE A 44 14.20 3.45 2.82
N VAL A 45 14.91 3.47 1.70
CA VAL A 45 16.37 3.34 1.64
C VAL A 45 16.90 4.57 0.92
N ASP A 46 17.80 5.29 1.58
CA ASP A 46 18.55 6.38 0.97
C ASP A 46 19.64 5.80 0.05
N LEU A 47 19.60 6.16 -1.24
CA LEU A 47 20.58 5.77 -2.25
C LEU A 47 21.64 6.86 -2.50
N GLY A 48 21.58 7.97 -1.76
CA GLY A 48 22.45 9.13 -1.93
C GLY A 48 22.00 10.07 -3.04
N LYS A 49 22.55 11.29 -3.06
CA LYS A 49 22.24 12.35 -4.05
C LYS A 49 20.73 12.68 -4.18
N GLY A 50 19.96 12.42 -3.12
CA GLY A 50 18.50 12.60 -3.10
C GLY A 50 17.71 11.44 -3.73
N ASN A 51 18.38 10.43 -4.27
CA ASN A 51 17.72 9.22 -4.79
C ASN A 51 17.28 8.32 -3.63
N LYS A 52 16.12 7.68 -3.80
CA LYS A 52 15.54 6.80 -2.77
C LYS A 52 14.99 5.53 -3.38
N MET A 53 15.01 4.47 -2.61
CA MET A 53 14.29 3.23 -2.90
C MET A 53 13.25 2.99 -1.81
N GLN A 54 12.07 2.51 -2.17
CA GLN A 54 11.02 2.14 -1.25
C GLN A 54 10.62 0.69 -1.48
N VAL A 55 10.63 -0.11 -0.41
CA VAL A 55 10.24 -1.52 -0.43
C VAL A 55 8.91 -1.67 0.26
N GLU A 56 7.89 -2.15 -0.46
CA GLU A 56 6.55 -2.42 0.06
C GLU A 56 6.19 -3.89 -0.08
N LEU A 57 5.79 -4.51 1.02
CA LEU A 57 5.48 -5.92 1.10
C LEU A 57 4.17 -6.13 1.87
N ASP A 58 3.36 -7.08 1.44
CA ASP A 58 2.29 -7.63 2.29
C ASP A 58 2.87 -8.49 3.42
N ALA A 59 3.95 -9.22 3.15
CA ALA A 59 4.60 -10.08 4.14
C ALA A 59 6.12 -10.08 4.02
N MET A 60 6.80 -10.21 5.17
CA MET A 60 8.25 -10.07 5.22
C MET A 60 8.98 -11.21 4.51
N GLU A 61 8.37 -12.40 4.43
CA GLU A 61 8.96 -13.55 3.72
C GLU A 61 9.20 -13.27 2.22
N ASP A 62 8.46 -12.32 1.64
CA ASP A 62 8.59 -11.96 0.23
C ASP A 62 9.80 -11.05 -0.05
N ILE A 63 10.51 -10.56 0.98
CA ILE A 63 11.74 -9.74 0.81
C ILE A 63 12.81 -10.45 -0.02
N TYR A 64 12.93 -11.78 0.10
CA TYR A 64 13.95 -12.58 -0.57
C TYR A 64 13.77 -12.63 -2.09
N ARG A 65 12.62 -12.20 -2.60
CA ARG A 65 12.38 -12.04 -4.04
C ARG A 65 13.25 -10.95 -4.64
N PHE A 66 13.74 -10.02 -3.82
CA PHE A 66 14.67 -8.96 -4.20
C PHE A 66 16.13 -9.33 -3.93
N SER A 67 16.44 -10.62 -3.70
CA SER A 67 17.83 -11.08 -3.46
C SER A 67 18.76 -10.84 -4.66
N ASN A 68 18.20 -10.79 -5.87
CA ASN A 68 18.92 -10.49 -7.11
C ASN A 68 18.48 -9.16 -7.73
N LEU A 69 18.25 -8.14 -6.90
CA LEU A 69 17.69 -6.87 -7.32
C LEU A 69 18.55 -6.17 -8.38
N GLU A 70 19.88 -6.31 -8.32
CA GLU A 70 20.77 -5.75 -9.36
C GLU A 70 20.54 -6.36 -10.74
N ALA A 71 20.34 -7.67 -10.83
CA ALA A 71 20.01 -8.34 -12.08
C ALA A 71 18.65 -7.86 -12.60
N MET A 72 17.67 -7.69 -11.70
CA MET A 72 16.36 -7.15 -12.07
C MET A 72 16.44 -5.73 -12.63
N VAL A 73 17.27 -4.85 -12.03
CA VAL A 73 17.50 -3.49 -12.53
C VAL A 73 18.22 -3.51 -13.88
N LYS A 74 19.23 -4.38 -14.06
CA LYS A 74 19.93 -4.55 -15.35
C LYS A 74 18.98 -5.02 -16.46
N ASP A 75 18.14 -6.02 -16.17
CA ASP A 75 17.11 -6.51 -17.10
C ASP A 75 16.09 -5.42 -17.43
N PHE A 76 15.64 -4.67 -16.43
CA PHE A 76 14.74 -3.53 -16.62
C PHE A 76 15.32 -2.46 -17.55
N LEU A 77 16.57 -2.06 -17.32
CA LEU A 77 17.24 -1.06 -18.16
C LEU A 77 17.39 -1.55 -19.61
N LYS A 78 17.65 -2.85 -19.80
CA LYS A 78 17.67 -3.47 -21.13
C LYS A 78 16.29 -3.46 -21.79
N ASP A 79 15.24 -3.78 -21.04
CA ASP A 79 13.86 -3.77 -21.53
C ASP A 79 13.38 -2.35 -21.88
N LEU A 80 14.01 -1.32 -21.31
CA LEU A 80 13.73 0.09 -21.63
C LEU A 80 14.42 0.63 -22.88
N GLU A 81 15.45 -0.05 -23.39
CA GLU A 81 16.23 0.43 -24.55
C GLU A 81 15.36 0.77 -25.79
N PRO A 82 14.33 0.00 -26.15
CA PRO A 82 13.43 0.36 -27.25
C PRO A 82 12.64 1.66 -27.03
N PHE A 83 12.53 2.13 -25.78
CA PHE A 83 11.78 3.33 -25.40
C PHE A 83 12.67 4.55 -25.15
N LYS A 84 13.98 4.46 -25.42
CA LYS A 84 14.95 5.54 -25.14
C LYS A 84 14.51 6.90 -25.67
N ASP A 85 13.91 6.94 -26.86
CA ASP A 85 13.46 8.18 -27.49
C ASP A 85 12.31 8.81 -26.69
N SER A 86 11.42 7.99 -26.13
CA SER A 86 10.33 8.45 -25.25
C SER A 86 10.81 8.94 -23.89
N LEU A 87 12.01 8.52 -23.45
CA LEU A 87 12.60 8.85 -22.16
C LEU A 87 13.64 10.00 -22.24
N SER A 88 13.96 10.45 -23.45
CA SER A 88 15.04 11.42 -23.73
C SER A 88 14.78 12.84 -23.22
N ASP A 89 13.52 13.22 -23.00
CA ASP A 89 13.15 14.55 -22.53
C ASP A 89 13.61 14.75 -21.08
N ALA A 90 14.66 15.54 -20.87
CA ALA A 90 15.26 15.75 -19.54
C ALA A 90 14.36 16.52 -18.57
N VAL A 91 13.40 17.33 -19.05
CA VAL A 91 12.62 18.24 -18.21
C VAL A 91 11.32 17.62 -17.70
N SER A 92 10.79 16.59 -18.37
CA SER A 92 9.65 15.83 -17.85
C SER A 92 10.05 14.85 -16.76
N ALA A 93 9.13 14.67 -15.81
CA ALA A 93 9.17 13.56 -14.87
C ALA A 93 8.52 12.33 -15.50
N LYS A 94 9.15 11.17 -15.32
CA LYS A 94 8.67 9.90 -15.88
C LYS A 94 8.24 8.99 -14.74
N LYS A 95 7.05 8.42 -14.86
CA LYS A 95 6.60 7.29 -14.03
C LYS A 95 6.58 6.03 -14.89
N ILE A 96 7.36 5.02 -14.50
CA ILE A 96 7.46 3.75 -15.20
C ILE A 96 6.95 2.64 -14.29
N ASP A 97 5.85 1.99 -14.68
CA ASP A 97 5.37 0.80 -14.01
C ASP A 97 5.85 -0.44 -14.76
N TYR A 98 6.61 -1.29 -14.06
CA TYR A 98 7.19 -2.52 -14.55
C TYR A 98 6.58 -3.71 -13.78
N VAL A 99 5.58 -4.33 -14.38
CA VAL A 99 4.80 -5.41 -13.76
C VAL A 99 5.33 -6.76 -14.22
N MET A 100 5.70 -7.61 -13.27
CA MET A 100 6.09 -9.00 -13.52
C MET A 100 4.95 -9.92 -13.11
N ASP A 101 4.41 -10.67 -14.07
CA ASP A 101 3.43 -11.71 -13.78
C ASP A 101 4.11 -13.04 -13.40
N THR A 102 3.39 -13.87 -12.67
CA THR A 102 3.73 -15.25 -12.30
C THR A 102 4.00 -16.16 -13.50
N THR A 103 3.56 -15.77 -14.70
CA THR A 103 3.79 -16.48 -15.97
C THR A 103 5.11 -16.10 -16.65
N GLY A 104 5.87 -15.15 -16.09
CA GLY A 104 7.09 -14.60 -16.68
C GLY A 104 6.83 -13.49 -17.72
N SER A 105 5.57 -13.17 -18.01
CA SER A 105 5.23 -12.03 -18.86
C SER A 105 5.51 -10.72 -18.13
N LYS A 106 6.13 -9.77 -18.84
CA LYS A 106 6.44 -8.42 -18.36
C LYS A 106 5.52 -7.41 -19.01
N LYS A 107 4.98 -6.46 -18.25
CA LYS A 107 4.20 -5.33 -18.76
C LYS A 107 4.88 -4.04 -18.34
N ILE A 108 5.01 -3.11 -19.29
CA ILE A 108 5.63 -1.81 -19.07
C ILE A 108 4.60 -0.73 -19.40
N ARG A 109 4.42 0.21 -18.47
CA ARG A 109 3.67 1.46 -18.69
C ARG A 109 4.60 2.63 -18.43
N ILE A 110 4.67 3.56 -19.37
CA ILE A 110 5.44 4.80 -19.24
C ILE A 110 4.45 5.96 -19.25
N LEU A 111 4.44 6.72 -18.17
CA LEU A 111 3.69 7.97 -18.02
C LEU A 111 4.70 9.12 -17.98
N ARG A 112 4.40 10.18 -18.73
CA ARG A 112 5.23 11.39 -18.78
C ARG A 112 4.41 12.55 -18.24
N HIS A 113 4.98 13.23 -17.27
CA HIS A 113 4.42 14.43 -16.67
C HIS A 113 5.27 15.59 -17.15
N ALA A 114 4.70 16.43 -18.00
CA ALA A 114 5.35 17.67 -18.38
C ALA A 114 5.51 18.53 -17.12
N PRO A 115 6.62 19.27 -16.97
CA PRO A 115 6.79 20.18 -15.85
C PRO A 115 5.65 21.20 -15.87
N ASP A 116 5.08 21.50 -14.70
CA ASP A 116 4.14 22.61 -14.58
C ASP A 116 4.84 23.87 -15.11
N ALA A 117 4.19 24.57 -16.04
CA ALA A 117 4.76 25.66 -16.84
C ALA A 117 5.12 26.94 -16.05
N SER A 118 5.32 26.83 -14.74
CA SER A 118 5.52 27.92 -13.79
C SER A 118 6.84 27.84 -13.02
N SER A 119 7.72 26.89 -13.32
CA SER A 119 9.00 26.72 -12.60
C SER A 119 10.21 26.81 -13.53
N PHE A 120 10.99 27.86 -13.35
CA PHE A 120 12.20 28.14 -14.11
C PHE A 120 13.36 28.45 -13.17
N SER A 121 14.57 28.01 -13.54
CA SER A 121 15.81 28.40 -12.88
C SER A 121 16.52 29.42 -13.76
N ILE A 122 16.90 30.55 -13.16
CA ILE A 122 17.69 31.61 -13.80
C ILE A 122 19.09 31.53 -13.21
N ASN A 123 20.08 31.19 -14.03
CA ASN A 123 21.47 31.15 -13.60
C ASN A 123 22.34 31.85 -14.64
N ASN A 124 23.10 32.86 -14.22
CA ASN A 124 23.94 33.69 -15.10
C ASN A 124 23.23 34.28 -16.35
N GLY A 125 21.93 34.55 -16.27
CA GLY A 125 21.16 35.12 -17.39
C GLY A 125 20.51 34.08 -18.30
N ASP A 126 20.85 32.79 -18.16
CA ASP A 126 20.21 31.70 -18.87
C ASP A 126 18.98 31.22 -18.08
N VAL A 127 17.84 31.15 -18.77
CA VAL A 127 16.58 30.63 -18.23
C VAL A 127 16.44 29.16 -18.65
N SER A 128 16.31 28.27 -17.68
CA SER A 128 16.10 26.84 -17.90
C SER A 128 14.82 26.39 -17.20
N ALA A 129 14.05 25.50 -17.83
CA ALA A 129 12.91 24.87 -17.18
C ALA A 129 13.41 23.99 -16.03
N LEU A 130 12.80 24.13 -14.85
CA LEU A 130 13.22 23.42 -13.64
C LEU A 130 12.36 22.17 -13.46
N LYS A 131 13.00 20.99 -13.54
CA LYS A 131 12.37 19.72 -13.15
C LYS A 131 12.32 19.64 -11.63
N LEU A 132 11.11 19.70 -11.07
CA LEU A 132 10.88 19.61 -9.62
C LEU A 132 10.62 18.18 -9.13
N GLU A 133 10.02 17.35 -9.99
CA GLU A 133 9.64 15.99 -9.65
C GLU A 133 10.73 14.98 -10.03
N GLN A 134 10.88 13.92 -9.22
CA GLN A 134 11.78 12.81 -9.52
C GLN A 134 11.15 11.83 -10.50
N ASP A 135 11.98 11.17 -11.30
CA ASP A 135 11.54 10.00 -12.04
C ASP A 135 11.23 8.87 -11.06
N THR A 136 10.10 8.19 -11.31
CA THR A 136 9.59 7.13 -10.44
C THR A 136 9.51 5.84 -11.21
N ILE A 137 10.08 4.77 -10.67
CA ILE A 137 10.01 3.43 -11.27
C ILE A 137 9.37 2.50 -10.25
N HIS A 138 8.31 1.79 -10.63
CA HIS A 138 7.63 0.80 -9.80
C HIS A 138 7.82 -0.59 -10.38
N PHE A 139 8.55 -1.45 -9.68
CA PHE A 139 8.53 -2.89 -9.90
C PHE A 139 7.38 -3.48 -9.11
N VAL A 140 6.37 -4.00 -9.79
CA VAL A 140 5.18 -4.59 -9.16
C VAL A 140 5.13 -6.08 -9.47
N GLY A 141 4.83 -6.88 -8.45
CA GLY A 141 4.66 -8.31 -8.64
C GLY A 141 3.68 -8.93 -7.65
N GLN A 142 3.33 -10.17 -7.94
CA GLN A 142 2.35 -10.92 -7.17
C GLN A 142 2.87 -12.32 -6.82
N VAL A 143 2.42 -12.82 -5.67
CA VAL A 143 2.88 -14.07 -5.08
C VAL A 143 1.68 -14.90 -4.71
N ARG A 144 1.57 -16.09 -5.31
CA ARG A 144 0.60 -17.09 -4.85
C ARG A 144 1.15 -17.82 -3.64
N PHE A 145 0.36 -17.88 -2.58
CA PHE A 145 0.68 -18.63 -1.36
C PHE A 145 -0.51 -19.46 -0.89
N LEU A 146 -0.24 -20.55 -0.19
CA LEU A 146 -1.28 -21.36 0.43
C LEU A 146 -1.64 -20.76 1.79
N ALA A 147 -2.78 -20.06 1.86
CA ALA A 147 -3.32 -19.55 3.11
C ALA A 147 -3.91 -20.70 3.92
N LYS A 148 -3.49 -20.83 5.18
CA LYS A 148 -4.02 -21.82 6.14
C LYS A 148 -4.68 -21.08 7.30
N TYR A 149 -5.92 -21.45 7.60
CA TYR A 149 -6.66 -20.94 8.75
C TYR A 149 -7.08 -22.11 9.62
N THR A 150 -7.07 -21.94 10.95
CA THR A 150 -7.29 -23.02 11.93
C THR A 150 -8.58 -23.81 11.69
N LEU A 151 -9.61 -23.17 11.14
CA LEU A 151 -10.94 -23.76 10.94
C LEU A 151 -11.38 -23.85 9.46
N ARG A 152 -10.49 -23.58 8.49
CA ARG A 152 -10.84 -23.61 7.06
C ARG A 152 -9.81 -24.39 6.26
N LYS A 153 -10.28 -25.17 5.28
CA LYS A 153 -9.41 -25.80 4.29
C LYS A 153 -8.51 -24.75 3.65
N GLY A 154 -7.22 -25.07 3.53
CA GLY A 154 -6.27 -24.16 2.92
C GLY A 154 -6.68 -23.79 1.50
N PHE A 155 -6.51 -22.53 1.14
CA PHE A 155 -6.81 -22.00 -0.18
C PHE A 155 -5.65 -21.15 -0.70
N TYR A 156 -5.51 -21.08 -2.01
CA TYR A 156 -4.50 -20.19 -2.61
C TYR A 156 -4.98 -18.75 -2.54
N ALA A 157 -4.16 -17.90 -1.97
CA ALA A 157 -4.33 -16.46 -1.92
C ALA A 157 -3.15 -15.78 -2.64
N THR A 158 -3.31 -14.49 -2.94
CA THR A 158 -2.30 -13.69 -3.63
C THR A 158 -1.83 -12.57 -2.72
N ARG A 159 -0.52 -12.44 -2.56
CA ARG A 159 0.14 -11.28 -1.96
C ARG A 159 0.72 -10.41 -3.06
N TYR A 160 0.84 -9.12 -2.78
CA TYR A 160 1.48 -8.17 -3.68
C TYR A 160 2.75 -7.63 -3.03
N PHE A 161 3.70 -7.25 -3.88
CA PHE A 161 4.87 -6.48 -3.49
C PHE A 161 5.09 -5.35 -4.49
N ARG A 162 5.69 -4.27 -4.02
CA ARG A 162 6.14 -3.16 -4.86
C ARG A 162 7.52 -2.69 -4.40
N LEU A 163 8.43 -2.56 -5.35
CA LEU A 163 9.70 -1.89 -5.15
C LEU A 163 9.68 -0.61 -5.99
N SER A 164 9.91 0.54 -5.35
CA SER A 164 9.88 1.83 -6.02
C SER A 164 11.24 2.48 -5.97
N PHE A 165 11.69 3.05 -7.09
CA PHE A 165 12.85 3.93 -7.13
C PHE A 165 12.36 5.35 -7.43
N PHE A 166 12.84 6.31 -6.64
CA PHE A 166 12.62 7.73 -6.84
C PHE A 166 14.00 8.34 -7.12
N VAL A 167 14.24 8.69 -8.38
CA VAL A 167 15.56 9.08 -8.87
C VAL A 167 15.48 10.37 -9.66
N ASN A 168 16.51 11.20 -9.60
CA ASN A 168 16.52 12.46 -10.38
C ASN A 168 16.55 12.18 -11.89
N ASP A 169 17.28 11.12 -12.29
CA ASP A 169 17.38 10.60 -13.67
C ASP A 169 17.37 9.07 -13.62
N ILE A 170 16.53 8.43 -14.45
CA ILE A 170 16.48 6.96 -14.60
C ILE A 170 17.85 6.35 -14.87
N ASN A 171 18.71 7.03 -15.63
CA ASN A 171 20.06 6.55 -15.94
C ASN A 171 20.96 6.49 -14.70
N SER A 172 20.67 7.25 -13.63
CA SER A 172 21.46 7.17 -12.39
C SER A 172 21.39 5.79 -11.73
N LEU A 173 20.42 4.94 -12.09
CA LEU A 173 20.41 3.54 -11.67
C LEU A 173 21.60 2.73 -12.20
N LYS A 174 22.19 3.11 -13.35
CA LYS A 174 23.41 2.48 -13.90
C LYS A 174 24.66 2.85 -13.10
N GLU A 175 24.62 3.96 -12.38
CA GLU A 175 25.74 4.51 -11.62
C GLU A 175 25.76 4.02 -10.17
N LEU A 176 24.75 3.25 -9.75
CA LEU A 176 24.71 2.71 -8.40
C LEU A 176 25.87 1.70 -8.21
N PRO A 177 26.57 1.74 -7.06
CA PRO A 177 27.63 0.78 -6.77
C PRO A 177 27.12 -0.67 -6.85
N ASP A 178 27.90 -1.54 -7.48
CA ASP A 178 27.64 -2.99 -7.49
C ASP A 178 27.56 -3.52 -6.04
N GLY A 179 26.61 -4.42 -5.78
CA GLY A 179 26.33 -4.96 -4.46
C GLY A 179 25.44 -4.09 -3.56
N LEU A 180 25.30 -2.78 -3.82
CA LEU A 180 24.60 -1.86 -2.91
C LEU A 180 23.14 -2.28 -2.70
N LEU A 181 22.40 -2.52 -3.77
CA LEU A 181 20.96 -2.80 -3.67
C LEU A 181 20.72 -4.13 -2.96
N ASN A 182 21.48 -5.17 -3.32
CA ASN A 182 21.37 -6.48 -2.70
C ASN A 182 21.76 -6.43 -1.21
N GLN A 183 22.80 -5.65 -0.86
CA GLN A 183 23.20 -5.42 0.53
C GLN A 183 22.07 -4.77 1.33
N LYS A 184 21.42 -3.73 0.80
CA LYS A 184 20.30 -3.06 1.49
C LYS A 184 19.14 -4.01 1.73
N ILE A 185 18.77 -4.81 0.73
CA ILE A 185 17.72 -5.83 0.88
C ILE A 185 18.10 -6.88 1.92
N ALA A 186 19.34 -7.35 1.92
CA ALA A 186 19.84 -8.30 2.92
C ALA A 186 19.79 -7.72 4.34
N ASN A 187 20.20 -6.47 4.51
CA ASN A 187 20.11 -5.76 5.79
C ASN A 187 18.67 -5.68 6.30
N ILE A 188 17.70 -5.34 5.43
CA ILE A 188 16.28 -5.36 5.80
C ILE A 188 15.87 -6.77 6.21
N ALA A 189 16.17 -7.78 5.40
CA ALA A 189 15.77 -9.16 5.67
C ALA A 189 16.27 -9.66 7.04
N GLU A 190 17.53 -9.40 7.36
CA GLU A 190 18.18 -9.86 8.59
C GLU A 190 17.80 -9.04 9.83
N HIS A 191 17.73 -7.71 9.70
CA HIS A 191 17.65 -6.80 10.84
C HIS A 191 16.28 -6.13 11.04
N HIS A 192 15.26 -6.42 10.22
CA HIS A 192 13.95 -5.77 10.34
C HIS A 192 13.27 -5.86 11.71
N LYS A 193 13.65 -6.81 12.60
CA LYS A 193 13.08 -6.96 13.96
C LYS A 193 13.92 -6.35 15.08
N LYS A 194 15.09 -5.79 14.78
CA LYS A 194 16.08 -5.42 15.80
C LYS A 194 16.62 -4.02 15.54
N GLY A 195 16.72 -3.23 16.62
CA GLY A 195 17.42 -1.95 16.62
C GLY A 195 16.76 -0.91 15.71
N TRP A 196 15.88 -0.10 16.29
CA TRP A 196 15.28 1.04 15.62
C TRP A 196 15.33 2.27 16.52
N SER A 197 15.89 3.35 15.99
CA SER A 197 16.04 4.61 16.71
C SER A 197 15.28 5.72 16.00
N ASN A 198 14.48 6.47 16.78
CA ASN A 198 13.73 7.62 16.27
C ASN A 198 14.66 8.81 16.02
N HIS A 199 14.68 9.30 14.78
CA HIS A 199 15.40 10.49 14.36
C HIS A 199 14.41 11.47 13.75
N ALA A 200 14.05 12.52 14.51
CA ALA A 200 13.15 13.58 14.06
C ALA A 200 11.79 13.08 13.50
N GLY A 201 11.20 12.07 14.13
CA GLY A 201 9.90 11.51 13.73
C GLY A 201 9.97 10.42 12.66
N VAL A 202 11.19 10.01 12.28
CA VAL A 202 11.43 8.90 11.35
C VAL A 202 12.19 7.80 12.08
N MET A 203 11.69 6.56 11.99
CA MET A 203 12.37 5.40 12.56
C MET A 203 13.49 4.97 11.62
N LYS A 204 14.72 4.93 12.10
CA LYS A 204 15.88 4.45 11.35
C LYS A 204 16.36 3.12 11.93
N MET A 205 16.81 2.23 11.06
CA MET A 205 17.39 0.95 11.47
C MET A 205 18.80 1.18 12.01
N ASP A 206 19.12 0.65 13.19
CA ASP A 206 20.41 0.88 13.83
C ASP A 206 21.55 0.20 13.07
N ALA A 207 21.29 -0.97 12.49
CA ALA A 207 22.26 -1.71 11.67
C ALA A 207 22.63 -0.98 10.37
N ASP A 208 21.72 -0.16 9.84
CA ASP A 208 21.93 0.61 8.62
C ASP A 208 21.05 1.88 8.63
N PRO A 209 21.57 3.03 9.11
CA PRO A 209 20.79 4.25 9.26
C PRO A 209 20.31 4.91 7.95
N SER A 210 20.75 4.39 6.79
CA SER A 210 20.17 4.78 5.49
C SER A 210 18.80 4.13 5.24
N ILE A 211 18.46 3.10 6.03
CA ILE A 211 17.18 2.41 6.00
C ILE A 211 16.28 3.00 7.07
N SER A 212 15.08 3.38 6.67
CA SER A 212 14.11 4.05 7.52
C SER A 212 12.68 3.59 7.25
N ALA A 213 11.79 3.92 8.17
CA ALA A 213 10.37 3.66 8.10
C ALA A 213 9.60 4.70 8.92
N LYS A 214 8.30 4.81 8.68
CA LYS A 214 7.44 5.65 9.51
C LYS A 214 7.28 5.09 10.93
N ILE A 215 7.28 3.77 11.05
CA ILE A 215 7.07 3.01 12.29
C ILE A 215 8.15 1.92 12.34
N ASP A 216 8.50 1.48 13.55
CA ASP A 216 9.46 0.41 13.75
C ASP A 216 9.10 -0.86 12.96
N HIS A 217 10.13 -1.61 12.59
CA HIS A 217 9.99 -2.84 11.79
C HIS A 217 9.31 -2.63 10.42
N GLY A 218 9.20 -1.39 9.95
CA GLY A 218 8.58 -1.06 8.69
C GLY A 218 7.06 -1.22 8.67
N TYR A 219 6.36 -1.35 9.80
CA TYR A 219 4.90 -1.50 9.75
C TYR A 219 4.23 -0.29 9.07
N VAL A 220 3.15 -0.57 8.32
CA VAL A 220 2.23 0.46 7.85
C VAL A 220 1.04 0.47 8.81
N ALA A 221 0.82 1.59 9.51
CA ALA A 221 -0.38 1.74 10.32
C ALA A 221 -1.61 1.68 9.41
N GLY A 222 -2.55 0.79 9.72
CA GLY A 222 -3.90 0.88 9.16
C GLY A 222 -4.52 2.18 9.68
N GLY A 223 -5.12 2.96 8.79
CA GLY A 223 -5.64 4.29 9.12
C GLY A 223 -6.83 4.28 10.09
N ASP A 224 -7.38 5.47 10.32
CA ASP A 224 -8.57 5.65 11.15
C ASP A 224 -9.82 5.27 10.36
N TYR A 225 -10.69 4.47 10.95
CA TYR A 225 -11.90 4.03 10.26
C TYR A 225 -13.07 3.80 11.23
N LEU A 226 -14.27 4.02 10.70
CA LEU A 226 -15.54 3.68 11.34
C LEU A 226 -16.02 2.32 10.81
N THR A 227 -16.40 1.42 11.71
CA THR A 227 -16.95 0.10 11.38
C THR A 227 -18.39 0.02 11.85
N PHE A 228 -19.25 -0.52 10.98
CA PHE A 228 -20.58 -1.00 11.37
C PHE A 228 -20.53 -2.52 11.48
N LYS A 229 -21.00 -3.05 12.60
CA LYS A 229 -21.03 -4.48 12.90
C LYS A 229 -22.49 -4.89 13.10
N ALA A 230 -22.89 -5.97 12.45
CA ALA A 230 -24.16 -6.65 12.67
C ALA A 230 -23.86 -8.14 12.80
N SER A 231 -24.33 -8.78 13.86
CA SER A 231 -24.18 -10.22 14.07
C SER A 231 -25.47 -10.84 14.61
N ALA A 232 -25.61 -12.14 14.43
CA ALA A 232 -26.63 -12.95 15.06
C ALA A 232 -25.91 -14.06 15.82
N ASP A 233 -26.17 -14.16 17.11
CA ASP A 233 -25.41 -14.98 18.04
C ASP A 233 -26.35 -15.86 18.88
N ILE A 234 -25.78 -16.88 19.52
CA ILE A 234 -26.46 -17.70 20.54
C ILE A 234 -25.60 -17.63 21.80
N GLN A 235 -26.14 -17.05 22.87
CA GLN A 235 -25.41 -16.86 24.11
C GLN A 235 -26.00 -17.71 25.24
N ASN A 236 -25.15 -18.18 26.15
CA ASN A 236 -25.61 -18.75 27.41
C ASN A 236 -25.84 -17.63 28.42
N TYR A 237 -27.11 -17.34 28.72
CA TYR A 237 -27.53 -16.39 29.75
C TYR A 237 -28.26 -17.11 30.87
N LYS A 238 -27.71 -17.06 32.09
CA LYS A 238 -28.29 -17.71 33.29
C LYS A 238 -28.65 -19.19 33.05
N ASN A 239 -27.76 -19.94 32.41
CA ASN A 239 -27.92 -21.36 32.07
C ASN A 239 -28.92 -21.67 30.94
N TYR A 240 -29.36 -20.67 30.16
CA TYR A 240 -30.19 -20.87 28.97
C TYR A 240 -29.49 -20.34 27.73
N PHE A 241 -29.58 -21.08 26.62
CA PHE A 241 -29.15 -20.57 25.32
C PHE A 241 -30.25 -19.67 24.74
N VAL A 242 -29.93 -18.39 24.56
CA VAL A 242 -30.82 -17.39 23.98
C VAL A 242 -30.21 -16.88 22.67
N PRO A 243 -31.00 -16.81 21.58
CA PRO A 243 -30.56 -16.09 20.40
C PRO A 243 -30.51 -14.59 20.69
N SER A 244 -29.56 -13.91 20.06
CA SER A 244 -29.37 -12.47 20.14
C SER A 244 -28.98 -11.90 18.77
N ILE A 245 -29.22 -10.61 18.58
CA ILE A 245 -28.78 -9.88 17.38
C ILE A 245 -27.98 -8.67 17.84
N SER A 246 -26.67 -8.64 17.62
CA SER A 246 -25.89 -7.47 17.99
C SER A 246 -25.82 -6.48 16.83
N LEU A 247 -25.98 -5.20 17.16
CA LEU A 247 -25.69 -4.08 16.27
C LEU A 247 -24.70 -3.16 16.96
N GLY A 248 -23.60 -2.83 16.29
CA GLY A 248 -22.56 -2.01 16.87
C GLY A 248 -21.87 -1.08 15.89
N VAL A 249 -21.34 0.00 16.43
CA VAL A 249 -20.47 0.94 15.72
C VAL A 249 -19.12 0.95 16.44
N GLY A 250 -18.05 0.73 15.68
CA GLY A 250 -16.68 0.75 16.18
C GLY A 250 -15.88 1.89 15.54
N LEU A 251 -15.27 2.75 16.35
CA LEU A 251 -14.27 3.70 15.91
C LEU A 251 -12.89 3.13 16.17
N THR A 252 -12.10 2.95 15.12
CA THR A 252 -10.67 2.63 15.23
C THR A 252 -9.86 3.89 15.00
N ILE A 253 -9.07 4.26 16.00
CA ILE A 253 -8.08 5.34 15.92
C ILE A 253 -6.69 4.73 15.99
N SER A 254 -5.89 5.04 14.99
CA SER A 254 -4.52 4.61 14.76
C SER A 254 -3.57 5.80 14.98
N SER A 255 -3.21 6.06 16.24
CA SER A 255 -2.27 7.14 16.54
C SER A 255 -0.85 6.72 16.14
N HIS A 256 -0.36 7.21 15.01
CA HIS A 256 1.05 7.14 14.58
C HIS A 256 1.69 5.75 14.76
N GLY A 257 0.93 4.68 14.50
CA GLY A 257 1.45 3.32 14.42
C GLY A 257 1.80 2.58 15.70
N TYR A 258 1.84 3.24 16.85
CA TYR A 258 2.20 2.56 18.12
C TYR A 258 0.97 2.01 18.87
N PHE A 259 -0.19 2.64 18.70
CA PHE A 259 -1.41 2.23 19.41
C PHE A 259 -2.62 2.25 18.47
N LYS A 260 -3.25 1.08 18.34
CA LYS A 260 -4.59 0.94 17.77
C LYS A 260 -5.58 0.97 18.92
N ARG A 261 -6.42 2.00 18.98
CA ARG A 261 -7.54 2.08 19.92
C ARG A 261 -8.82 1.76 19.18
N GLU A 262 -9.52 0.75 19.64
CA GLU A 262 -10.84 0.40 19.12
C GLU A 262 -11.87 0.70 20.20
N PHE A 263 -12.76 1.66 19.92
CA PHE A 263 -13.91 1.98 20.76
C PHE A 263 -15.14 1.40 20.07
N THR A 264 -15.74 0.38 20.65
CA THR A 264 -16.97 -0.22 20.12
C THR A 264 -18.13 0.09 21.06
N LEU A 265 -19.17 0.71 20.52
CA LEU A 265 -20.48 0.79 21.16
C LEU A 265 -21.38 -0.23 20.46
N ALA A 266 -21.85 -1.23 21.20
CA ALA A 266 -22.73 -2.27 20.69
C ALA A 266 -23.99 -2.37 21.54
N TRP A 267 -25.10 -2.62 20.87
CA TRP A 267 -26.39 -2.97 21.47
C TRP A 267 -26.72 -4.41 21.08
N GLU A 268 -27.08 -5.21 22.06
CA GLU A 268 -27.42 -6.61 21.87
C GLU A 268 -28.67 -6.96 22.70
N PRO A 269 -29.86 -7.10 22.09
CA PRO A 269 -31.03 -7.63 22.72
C PRO A 269 -31.01 -9.17 22.72
N ASN A 270 -31.39 -9.75 23.85
CA ASN A 270 -31.61 -11.19 24.00
C ASN A 270 -33.09 -11.52 23.79
N PHE A 271 -33.38 -12.54 22.98
CA PHE A 271 -34.76 -12.99 22.75
C PHE A 271 -35.06 -14.21 23.61
N PHE A 272 -36.02 -14.06 24.51
CA PHE A 272 -36.50 -15.14 25.36
C PHE A 272 -37.82 -15.69 24.81
N PHE A 273 -37.90 -17.01 24.67
CA PHE A 273 -39.11 -17.71 24.27
C PHE A 273 -39.55 -18.59 25.44
N SER A 274 -40.59 -18.20 26.18
CA SER A 274 -41.30 -19.08 27.13
C SER A 274 -42.56 -19.64 26.47
N ARG A 275 -42.94 -20.87 26.85
CA ARG A 275 -44.15 -21.50 26.29
C ARG A 275 -45.44 -21.02 26.96
N ASP A 276 -45.38 -20.40 28.15
CA ASP A 276 -46.55 -19.89 28.85
C ASP A 276 -46.28 -18.58 29.62
N PRO A 277 -47.32 -17.76 29.91
CA PRO A 277 -47.24 -16.59 30.80
C PRO A 277 -46.93 -16.93 32.27
N GLN A 278 -46.91 -18.23 32.63
CA GLN A 278 -46.74 -18.72 34.00
C GLN A 278 -45.42 -19.46 34.27
N GLY A 279 -44.53 -19.58 33.26
CA GLY A 279 -43.22 -20.23 33.41
C GLY A 279 -43.12 -21.56 32.69
#